data_AF-Q9UG55-F1
#
_entry.id   AF-Q9UG55-F1
#
_cell.length_a   1.000
_cell.length_b   1.000
_cell.length_c   1.000
_cell.angle_alpha   90.00
_cell.angle_beta   90.00
_cell.angle_gamma   90.00
#
_symmetry.space_group_name_H-M   'P 1'
#
loop_
_entity.id
_entity.type
_entity.pdbx_description
1 polymer ?
#
loop_
_entity_poly.entity_id
_entity_poly.type
_entity_poly.pdbx_seq_one_letter_code
_entity_poly.pdbx_strand_id
1 'polypeptide(L)'
;RRQHPLPLLLLRHLRPQAHREPPQVYTSSQPLRVGYYETDNYTMPSPAMRRAVLETKQSLEAAGHTLVPFLPSNIPHALETLSTGGLFSDGGHTFLQNFKGDFVDPCLGDLVSILKLPQWLKGLLAFLVKPLLPRLSAFLSNMKSRCTAKP
;
A
#
# COMPACT_ATOMS: atom_id res chain seq x y z
N ARG A 1 42.71 15.34 7.62
CA ARG A 1 43.00 14.17 8.49
C ARG A 1 42.11 14.33 9.72
N ARG A 2 41.07 13.54 10.02
CA ARG A 2 40.88 12.09 9.88
C ARG A 2 39.43 11.79 9.46
N GLN A 3 39.26 11.05 8.36
CA GLN A 3 38.02 10.32 8.08
C GLN A 3 38.07 9.07 8.95
N HIS A 4 37.13 8.87 9.86
CA HIS A 4 36.93 7.58 10.52
C HIS A 4 36.11 6.70 9.57
N PRO A 5 36.66 5.63 8.99
CA PRO A 5 35.84 4.69 8.24
C PRO A 5 35.01 3.89 9.25
N LEU A 6 33.69 3.97 9.13
CA LEU A 6 32.78 3.06 9.80
C LEU A 6 33.19 1.62 9.45
N PRO A 7 33.30 0.69 10.42
CA PRO A 7 33.73 -0.67 10.14
C PRO A 7 32.72 -1.36 9.22
N LEU A 8 33.20 -1.78 8.05
CA LEU A 8 32.49 -2.57 7.02
C LEU A 8 31.80 -3.84 7.58
N LEU A 9 32.07 -4.23 8.82
CA LEU A 9 31.42 -5.33 9.51
C LEU A 9 29.93 -5.06 9.80
N LEU A 10 29.51 -3.81 10.03
CA LEU A 10 28.10 -3.50 10.32
C LEU A 10 27.21 -3.55 9.07
N LEU A 11 27.80 -3.38 7.88
CA LEU A 11 27.09 -3.40 6.59
C LEU A 11 26.78 -4.81 6.07
N ARG A 12 27.33 -5.86 6.70
CA ARG A 12 27.06 -7.26 6.29
C ARG A 12 25.69 -7.76 6.77
N HIS A 13 25.12 -7.14 7.80
CA HIS A 13 23.79 -7.48 8.34
C HIS A 13 22.62 -6.79 7.63
N LEU A 14 22.89 -5.79 6.78
CA LEU A 14 21.88 -5.05 6.01
C LEU A 14 21.89 -5.41 4.52
N ARG A 15 22.55 -6.51 4.13
CA ARG A 15 22.35 -7.06 2.79
C ARG A 15 20.95 -7.67 2.75
N PRO A 16 20.08 -7.27 1.80
CA PRO A 16 18.87 -8.02 1.53
C PRO A 16 19.30 -9.47 1.27
N GLN A 17 18.85 -10.41 2.10
CA GLN A 17 18.88 -11.81 1.74
C GLN A 17 17.95 -11.95 0.53
N ALA A 18 18.50 -11.79 -0.66
CA ALA A 18 17.84 -12.20 -1.87
C ALA A 18 17.65 -13.71 -1.75
N HIS A 19 16.47 -14.12 -1.28
CA HIS A 19 16.06 -15.50 -1.18
C HIS A 19 16.02 -16.03 -2.62
N ARG A 20 17.17 -16.54 -3.09
CA ARG A 20 17.30 -17.07 -4.45
C ARG A 20 16.62 -18.43 -4.42
N GLU A 21 15.33 -18.46 -4.74
CA GLU A 21 14.63 -19.72 -4.88
C GLU A 21 15.35 -20.59 -5.93
N PRO A 22 15.46 -21.91 -5.69
CA PRO A 22 16.14 -22.79 -6.62
C PRO A 22 15.48 -22.72 -7.99
N PRO A 23 16.25 -22.75 -9.10
CA PRO A 23 15.74 -22.54 -10.46
C PRO A 23 14.61 -23.51 -10.85
N GLN A 24 14.56 -24.68 -10.20
CA GLN A 24 13.53 -25.70 -10.40
C GLN A 24 12.11 -25.22 -10.07
N VAL A 25 11.95 -24.24 -9.15
CA VAL A 25 10.63 -23.68 -8.81
C VAL A 25 10.04 -22.92 -10.00
N TYR A 26 10.88 -22.19 -10.74
CA TYR A 26 10.45 -21.38 -11.89
C TYR A 26 10.20 -22.18 -13.17
N THR A 27 10.85 -23.35 -13.32
CA THR A 27 10.72 -24.20 -14.52
C THR A 27 9.64 -25.27 -14.40
N SER A 28 8.96 -25.37 -13.25
CA SER A 28 7.90 -26.37 -13.05
C SER A 28 6.69 -26.08 -13.93
N SER A 29 6.17 -27.11 -14.59
CA SER A 29 4.95 -27.06 -15.42
C SER A 29 3.79 -27.85 -14.79
N GLN A 30 3.83 -28.09 -13.48
CA GLN A 30 2.78 -28.81 -12.78
C GLN A 30 1.48 -27.99 -12.73
N PRO A 31 0.30 -28.65 -12.81
CA PRO A 31 -0.98 -27.97 -12.59
C PRO A 31 -1.00 -27.23 -11.25
N LEU A 32 -1.53 -26.01 -11.27
CA LEU A 32 -1.55 -25.12 -10.10
C LEU A 32 -2.96 -24.97 -9.56
N ARG A 33 -3.06 -24.71 -8.26
CA ARG A 33 -4.29 -24.24 -7.61
C ARG A 33 -4.19 -22.73 -7.45
N VAL A 34 -4.95 -22.00 -8.27
CA VAL A 34 -4.86 -20.54 -8.37
C VAL A 34 -6.07 -19.90 -7.70
N GLY A 35 -5.83 -19.11 -6.65
CA GLY A 35 -6.87 -18.27 -6.05
C GLY A 35 -7.21 -17.09 -6.95
N TYR A 36 -8.49 -16.79 -7.15
CA TYR A 36 -8.93 -15.63 -7.94
C TYR A 36 -10.09 -14.87 -7.30
N TYR A 37 -10.17 -13.57 -7.59
CA TYR A 37 -11.30 -12.70 -7.27
C TYR A 37 -11.52 -11.70 -8.41
N GLU A 38 -12.77 -11.36 -8.69
CA GLU A 38 -13.10 -10.36 -9.72
C GLU A 38 -13.05 -8.93 -9.17
N THR A 39 -13.36 -8.77 -7.89
CA THR A 39 -13.44 -7.50 -7.18
C THR A 39 -12.92 -7.70 -5.77
N ASP A 40 -12.26 -6.67 -5.24
CA ASP A 40 -11.80 -6.58 -3.87
C ASP A 40 -12.91 -6.11 -2.90
N ASN A 41 -14.11 -5.84 -3.42
CA ASN A 41 -15.24 -5.18 -2.74
C ASN A 41 -14.93 -3.78 -2.20
N TYR A 42 -13.82 -3.18 -2.64
CA TYR A 42 -13.38 -1.83 -2.28
C TYR A 42 -13.40 -0.93 -3.50
N THR A 43 -12.65 -1.26 -4.54
CA THR A 43 -12.61 -0.53 -5.81
C THR A 43 -13.36 -1.34 -6.87
N MET A 44 -14.43 -0.76 -7.40
CA MET A 44 -15.18 -1.43 -8.46
C MET A 44 -14.30 -1.58 -9.71
N PRO A 45 -14.10 -2.81 -10.22
CA PRO A 45 -13.30 -3.01 -11.42
C PRO A 45 -14.01 -2.40 -12.62
N SER A 46 -13.24 -1.85 -13.55
CA SER A 46 -13.79 -1.45 -14.86
C SER A 46 -14.23 -2.69 -15.66
N PRO A 47 -15.13 -2.54 -16.65
CA PRO A 47 -15.54 -3.67 -17.49
C PRO A 47 -14.35 -4.38 -18.16
N ALA A 48 -13.31 -3.63 -18.53
CA ALA A 48 -12.09 -4.18 -19.12
C ALA A 48 -11.28 -5.00 -18.11
N MET A 49 -11.11 -4.52 -16.88
CA MET A 49 -10.41 -5.26 -15.81
C MET A 49 -11.12 -6.57 -15.50
N ARG A 50 -12.46 -6.52 -15.35
CA ARG A 50 -13.27 -7.71 -15.09
C ARG A 50 -13.15 -8.74 -16.21
N ARG A 51 -13.24 -8.30 -17.46
CA ARG A 51 -13.08 -9.17 -18.63
C ARG A 51 -11.69 -9.82 -18.65
N ALA A 52 -10.63 -9.06 -18.42
CA ALA A 52 -9.26 -9.58 -18.42
C ALA A 52 -9.06 -10.69 -17.37
N VAL A 53 -9.61 -10.51 -16.16
CA VAL A 53 -9.56 -11.54 -15.10
C VAL A 53 -10.33 -12.80 -15.52
N LEU A 54 -11.53 -12.64 -16.10
CA LEU A 54 -12.36 -13.78 -16.50
C LEU A 54 -11.80 -14.56 -17.69
N GLU A 55 -11.27 -13.88 -18.72
CA GLU A 55 -10.61 -14.51 -19.86
C GLU A 55 -9.34 -15.27 -19.44
N THR A 56 -8.55 -14.68 -18.54
CA THR A 56 -7.37 -15.33 -17.96
C THR A 56 -7.78 -16.56 -17.15
N LYS A 57 -8.87 -16.46 -16.37
CA LYS A 57 -9.43 -17.61 -15.64
C LYS A 57 -9.76 -18.76 -16.59
N GLN A 58 -10.53 -18.48 -17.65
CA GLN A 58 -10.94 -19.51 -18.62
C GLN A 58 -9.73 -20.14 -19.31
N SER A 59 -8.73 -19.33 -19.65
CA SER A 59 -7.50 -19.80 -20.29
C SER A 59 -6.68 -20.72 -19.37
N LEU A 60 -6.59 -20.40 -18.08
CA LEU A 60 -5.91 -21.23 -17.08
C LEU A 60 -6.67 -22.53 -16.80
N GLU A 61 -7.99 -22.48 -16.71
CA GLU A 61 -8.83 -23.69 -16.57
C GLU A 61 -8.68 -24.60 -17.80
N ALA A 62 -8.68 -24.05 -19.01
CA ALA A 62 -8.45 -24.78 -20.26
C ALA A 62 -7.05 -25.40 -20.34
N ALA A 63 -6.05 -24.77 -19.73
CA ALA A 63 -4.69 -25.30 -19.61
C ALA A 63 -4.53 -26.36 -18.49
N GLY A 64 -5.60 -26.71 -17.76
CA GLY A 64 -5.62 -27.75 -16.74
C GLY A 64 -5.31 -27.29 -15.32
N HIS A 65 -5.26 -25.98 -15.05
CA HIS A 65 -5.13 -25.45 -13.69
C HIS A 65 -6.48 -25.45 -12.95
N THR A 66 -6.46 -25.58 -11.63
CA THR A 66 -7.66 -25.46 -10.80
C THR A 66 -7.80 -24.03 -10.29
N LEU A 67 -8.89 -23.35 -10.64
CA LEU A 67 -9.16 -22.01 -10.13
C LEU A 67 -10.14 -22.06 -8.96
N VAL A 68 -9.80 -21.34 -7.89
CA VAL A 68 -10.56 -21.34 -6.63
C VAL A 68 -10.95 -19.91 -6.30
N PRO A 69 -12.25 -19.61 -6.11
CA PRO A 69 -12.67 -18.30 -5.59
C PRO A 69 -11.99 -18.03 -4.24
N PHE A 70 -11.23 -16.95 -4.18
CA PHE A 70 -10.46 -16.58 -2.99
C PHE A 70 -10.39 -15.07 -2.87
N LEU A 71 -10.93 -14.54 -1.77
CA LEU A 71 -10.85 -13.12 -1.44
C LEU A 71 -10.13 -12.96 -0.09
N PRO A 72 -9.05 -12.16 -0.02
CA PRO A 72 -8.42 -11.82 1.25
C PRO A 72 -9.42 -11.20 2.24
N SER A 73 -9.34 -11.58 3.51
CA SER A 73 -10.20 -11.02 4.54
C SER A 73 -9.81 -9.58 4.88
N ASN A 74 -10.80 -8.76 5.26
CA ASN A 74 -10.62 -7.42 5.82
C ASN A 74 -9.78 -6.44 4.98
N ILE A 75 -9.97 -6.44 3.65
CA ILE A 75 -9.31 -5.51 2.72
C ILE A 75 -9.44 -4.03 3.15
N PRO A 76 -10.61 -3.52 3.60
CA PRO A 76 -10.72 -2.14 4.08
C PRO A 76 -9.76 -1.84 5.24
N HIS A 77 -9.62 -2.77 6.19
CA HIS A 77 -8.70 -2.58 7.33
C HIS A 77 -7.24 -2.59 6.86
N ALA A 78 -6.88 -3.50 5.95
CA ALA A 78 -5.54 -3.56 5.38
C ALA A 78 -5.17 -2.24 4.70
N LEU A 79 -6.04 -1.69 3.86
CA LEU A 79 -5.78 -0.45 3.11
C LEU A 79 -5.84 0.79 4.01
N GLU A 80 -6.94 0.97 4.74
CA GLU A 80 -7.24 2.20 5.45
C GLU A 80 -6.44 2.31 6.76
N THR A 81 -6.19 1.18 7.45
CA THR A 81 -5.52 1.21 8.75
C THR A 81 -4.06 0.82 8.63
N LEU A 82 -3.76 -0.34 8.04
CA LEU A 82 -2.38 -0.86 8.03
C LEU A 82 -1.52 -0.14 7.00
N SER A 83 -1.95 -0.08 5.74
CA SER A 83 -1.19 0.58 4.67
C SER A 83 -1.11 2.08 4.88
N THR A 84 -2.24 2.77 5.07
CA THR A 84 -2.24 4.22 5.28
C THR A 84 -1.55 4.61 6.58
N GLY A 85 -1.83 3.90 7.68
CA GLY A 85 -1.20 4.15 8.97
C GLY A 85 0.29 3.82 8.99
N GLY A 86 0.74 2.86 8.19
CA GLY A 86 2.16 2.55 8.00
C GLY A 86 2.89 3.62 7.18
N LEU A 87 2.33 3.98 6.01
CA LEU A 87 2.90 4.97 5.09
C LEU A 87 2.97 6.38 5.70
N PHE A 88 1.96 6.76 6.48
CA PHE A 88 1.87 8.08 7.10
C PHE A 88 1.88 8.00 8.64
N SER A 89 2.68 7.09 9.19
CA SER A 89 2.79 6.87 10.65
C SER A 89 3.22 8.12 11.43
N ASP A 90 4.05 8.97 10.81
CA ASP A 90 4.47 10.27 11.32
C ASP A 90 3.55 11.43 10.89
N GLY A 91 2.37 11.12 10.33
CA GLY A 91 1.43 12.12 9.81
C GLY A 91 1.85 12.78 8.50
N GLY A 92 2.89 12.26 7.84
CA GLY A 92 3.45 12.77 6.58
C GLY A 92 4.56 13.81 6.77
N HIS A 93 5.08 14.02 7.99
CA HIS A 93 6.09 15.02 8.26
C HIS A 93 7.38 14.80 7.44
N THR A 94 7.90 13.59 7.44
CA THR A 94 9.11 13.21 6.69
C THR A 94 8.87 13.32 5.19
N PHE A 95 7.71 12.89 4.71
CA PHE A 95 7.32 13.03 3.31
C PHE A 95 7.29 14.50 2.87
N LEU A 96 6.65 15.36 3.67
CA LEU A 96 6.52 16.80 3.40
C LEU A 96 7.85 17.56 3.43
N GLN A 97 8.88 17.07 4.14
CA GLN A 97 10.20 17.70 4.13
C GLN A 97 10.82 17.73 2.73
N ASN A 98 10.54 16.75 1.88
CA ASN A 98 11.04 16.69 0.51
C ASN A 98 10.45 17.78 -0.40
N PHE A 99 9.31 18.39 -0.02
CA PHE A 99 8.64 19.44 -0.79
C PHE A 99 8.94 20.85 -0.28
N LYS A 100 9.91 21.02 0.62
CA LYS A 100 10.27 22.35 1.15
C LYS A 100 11.01 23.15 0.07
N GLY A 101 10.40 24.24 -0.37
CA GLY A 101 10.98 25.14 -1.37
C GLY A 101 10.81 24.65 -2.81
N ASP A 102 10.04 23.57 -3.01
CA ASP A 102 9.77 23.00 -4.33
C ASP A 102 8.30 23.17 -4.72
N PHE A 103 8.03 23.13 -6.02
CA PHE A 103 6.68 23.16 -6.56
C PHE A 103 6.02 21.78 -6.41
N VAL A 104 4.72 21.77 -6.10
CA VAL A 104 3.95 20.53 -6.02
C VAL A 104 3.33 20.26 -7.39
N ASP A 105 3.75 19.16 -8.02
CA ASP A 105 3.18 18.75 -9.29
C ASP A 105 1.65 18.52 -9.17
N PRO A 106 0.82 19.02 -10.10
CA PRO A 106 -0.63 18.84 -10.06
C PRO A 106 -1.09 17.38 -10.02
N CYS A 107 -0.27 16.41 -10.48
CA CYS A 107 -0.59 14.98 -10.41
C CYS A 107 -0.73 14.46 -8.97
N LEU A 108 -0.12 15.15 -7.99
CA LEU A 108 -0.27 14.82 -6.57
C LEU A 108 -1.61 15.30 -6.00
N GLY A 109 -2.36 16.10 -6.76
CA GLY A 109 -3.64 16.67 -6.37
C GLY A 109 -3.57 17.29 -4.98
N ASP A 110 -4.53 16.92 -4.13
CA ASP A 110 -4.66 17.48 -2.78
C ASP A 110 -3.84 16.73 -1.72
N LEU A 111 -3.04 15.71 -2.08
CA LEU A 111 -2.34 14.88 -1.09
C LEU A 111 -1.44 15.73 -0.18
N VAL A 112 -0.61 16.60 -0.78
CA VAL A 112 0.32 17.46 -0.03
C VAL A 112 -0.47 18.45 0.83
N SER A 113 -1.56 19.01 0.31
CA SER A 113 -2.44 19.93 1.03
C SER A 113 -3.08 19.26 2.25
N ILE A 114 -3.60 18.03 2.09
CA ILE A 114 -4.21 17.24 3.17
C ILE A 114 -3.18 16.88 4.23
N LEU A 115 -1.97 16.45 3.83
CA LEU A 115 -0.91 16.10 4.79
C LEU A 115 -0.44 17.31 5.60
N LYS A 116 -0.40 18.51 5.01
CA LYS A 116 -0.05 19.76 5.70
C LYS A 116 -1.06 20.20 6.76
N LEU A 117 -2.29 19.67 6.74
CA LEU A 117 -3.31 20.06 7.72
C LEU A 117 -2.90 19.68 9.16
N PRO A 118 -3.20 20.53 10.15
CA PRO A 118 -3.02 20.19 11.56
C PRO A 118 -3.80 18.92 11.95
N GLN A 119 -3.24 18.18 12.90
CA GLN A 119 -3.79 16.92 13.39
C GLN A 119 -5.24 17.01 13.88
N TRP A 120 -5.56 18.06 14.63
CA TRP A 120 -6.90 18.29 15.16
C TRP A 120 -7.92 18.51 14.03
N LEU A 121 -7.50 19.22 12.97
CA LEU A 121 -8.34 19.54 11.82
C LEU A 121 -8.62 18.29 10.97
N LYS A 122 -7.59 17.44 10.75
CA LYS A 122 -7.79 16.11 10.14
C LYS A 122 -8.82 15.29 10.93
N GLY A 123 -8.83 15.40 12.26
CA GLY A 123 -9.80 14.74 13.12
C GLY A 123 -11.22 15.28 13.04
N LEU A 124 -11.36 16.61 13.03
CA LEU A 124 -12.65 17.26 12.84
C LEU A 124 -13.23 16.89 11.46
N LEU A 125 -12.42 17.00 10.40
CA LEU A 125 -12.86 16.69 9.05
C LEU A 125 -13.25 15.22 8.91
N ALA A 126 -12.47 14.29 9.47
CA ALA A 126 -12.82 12.88 9.49
C ALA A 126 -14.17 12.63 10.17
N PHE A 127 -14.43 13.29 11.31
CA PHE A 127 -15.72 13.16 12.00
C PHE A 127 -16.89 13.68 11.15
N LEU A 128 -16.72 14.84 10.50
CA LEU A 128 -17.76 15.46 9.66
C LEU A 128 -18.05 14.67 8.38
N VAL A 129 -17.05 14.11 7.73
CA VAL A 129 -17.22 13.37 6.46
C VAL A 129 -17.62 11.90 6.68
N LYS A 130 -17.47 11.36 7.89
CA LYS A 130 -17.83 9.97 8.22
C LYS A 130 -19.24 9.53 7.78
N PRO A 131 -20.34 10.29 7.98
CA PRO A 131 -21.67 9.87 7.56
C PRO A 131 -21.87 9.83 6.04
N LEU A 132 -21.14 10.63 5.27
CA LEU A 132 -21.29 10.73 3.82
C LEU A 132 -20.26 9.88 3.07
N LEU A 133 -19.01 9.91 3.50
CA LEU A 133 -17.85 9.32 2.85
C LEU A 133 -16.96 8.59 3.89
N PRO A 134 -17.39 7.40 4.36
CA PRO A 134 -16.70 6.67 5.42
C PRO A 134 -15.25 6.30 5.07
N ARG A 135 -14.97 6.02 3.78
CA ARG A 135 -13.62 5.72 3.28
C ARG A 135 -12.67 6.90 3.48
N LEU A 136 -13.07 8.10 3.05
CA LEU A 136 -12.26 9.30 3.23
C LEU A 136 -12.02 9.61 4.71
N SER A 137 -13.05 9.45 5.54
CA SER A 137 -12.92 9.57 7.00
C SER A 137 -11.87 8.60 7.57
N ALA A 138 -11.86 7.35 7.10
CA ALA A 138 -10.91 6.34 7.54
C ALA A 138 -9.47 6.70 7.11
N PHE A 139 -9.26 7.10 5.86
CA PHE A 139 -7.95 7.59 5.39
C PHE A 139 -7.48 8.80 6.20
N LEU A 140 -8.32 9.84 6.35
CA LEU A 140 -7.99 11.06 7.12
C LEU A 140 -7.64 10.76 8.58
N SER A 141 -8.38 9.84 9.20
CA SER A 141 -8.14 9.43 10.58
C SER A 141 -6.83 8.66 10.73
N ASN A 142 -6.42 7.89 9.71
CA ASN A 142 -5.20 7.08 9.75
C ASN A 142 -3.95 7.80 9.24
N MET A 143 -4.08 8.93 8.53
CA MET A 143 -3.00 9.87 8.18
C MET A 143 -2.59 10.81 9.34
N LYS A 144 -3.14 10.55 10.52
CA LYS A 144 -2.79 11.24 11.75
C LYS A 144 -1.47 10.70 12.27
N SER A 145 -0.57 11.60 12.70
CA SER A 145 0.65 11.17 13.38
C SER A 145 0.31 10.31 14.60
N ARG A 146 0.91 9.13 14.67
CA ARG A 146 0.80 8.19 15.80
C ARG A 146 1.91 8.40 16.82
N CYS A 147 2.98 9.11 16.43
CA CYS A 147 4.04 9.51 17.34
C CYS A 147 3.65 10.79 18.06
N THR A 148 3.45 10.70 19.38
CA THR A 148 3.45 11.85 20.27
C THR A 148 4.90 12.35 20.39
N ALA A 149 5.31 13.26 19.52
CA ALA A 149 6.38 14.16 19.92
C ALA A 149 5.81 15.02 21.04
N LYS A 150 6.27 14.80 22.28
CA LYS A 150 6.09 15.80 23.34
C LYS A 150 6.69 17.12 22.84
N PRO A 151 6.10 18.28 23.21
CA PRO A 151 6.61 19.59 22.84
C PRO A 151 8.07 19.78 23.25
#